data_AF-A0A9P0QHH3-F1
#
_entry.id   AF-A0A9P0QHH3-F1
#
_cell.length_a   1.000
_cell.length_b   1.000
_cell.length_c   1.000
_cell.angle_alpha   90.00
_cell.angle_beta   90.00
_cell.angle_gamma   90.00
#
_symmetry.space_group_name_H-M   'P 1'
#
loop_
_entity.id
_entity.type
_entity.pdbx_description
1 polymer ?
#
loop_
_entity_poly.entity_id
_entity_poly.type
_entity_poly.pdbx_seq_one_letter_code
_entity_poly.pdbx_strand_id
1 'polypeptide(L)'
;MRQAIPPTEMLAVTIRYLVSGMTFTDLHYAYRLGPSTIRKIVRDVCRKIWEILLDECIPPPSDKMWNECEAGFANNANFPNCF
;
A
#
# COMPACT_ATOMS: atom_id res chain seq x y z
N MET A 1 21.59 22.28 11.46
CA MET A 1 20.27 21.63 11.31
C MET A 1 20.31 20.79 10.04
N ARG A 2 19.88 19.51 10.06
CA ARG A 2 19.92 18.66 8.85
C ARG A 2 18.85 19.14 7.86
N GLN A 3 19.16 19.16 6.56
CA GLN A 3 18.15 19.50 5.54
C GLN A 3 16.99 18.51 5.59
N ALA A 4 15.77 19.03 5.41
CA ALA A 4 14.58 18.21 5.29
C ALA A 4 14.64 17.39 4.00
N ILE A 5 14.10 16.17 4.06
CA ILE A 5 13.99 15.29 2.89
C ILE A 5 12.85 15.83 2.04
N PRO A 6 13.05 16.10 0.73
CA PRO A 6 12.01 16.66 -0.11
C PRO A 6 10.87 15.65 -0.34
N PRO A 7 9.62 16.12 -0.52
CA PRO A 7 8.47 15.25 -0.75
C PRO A 7 8.65 14.27 -1.92
N THR A 8 9.31 14.71 -3.00
CA THR A 8 9.60 13.86 -4.17
C THR A 8 10.49 12.67 -3.82
N GLU A 9 11.49 12.87 -2.95
CA GLU A 9 12.36 11.77 -2.50
C GLU A 9 11.59 10.83 -1.56
N MET A 10 10.77 11.37 -0.67
CA MET A 10 9.88 10.58 0.20
C MET A 10 8.95 9.67 -0.62
N LEU A 11 8.37 10.21 -1.70
CA LEU A 11 7.55 9.46 -2.63
C LEU A 11 8.36 8.38 -3.37
N ALA A 12 9.54 8.72 -3.89
CA ALA A 12 10.41 7.78 -4.59
C ALA A 12 10.83 6.59 -3.72
N VAL A 13 11.21 6.82 -2.46
CA VAL A 13 11.50 5.77 -1.47
C VAL A 13 10.30 4.85 -1.28
N THR A 14 9.10 5.43 -1.16
CA THR A 14 7.87 4.68 -0.91
C THR A 14 7.46 3.85 -2.12
N ILE A 15 7.51 4.42 -3.32
CA ILE A 15 7.24 3.67 -4.56
C ILE A 15 8.23 2.51 -4.69
N ARG A 16 9.54 2.76 -4.45
CA ARG A 16 10.55 1.69 -4.49
C ARG A 16 10.17 0.57 -3.53
N TYR A 17 9.80 0.87 -2.29
CA TYR A 17 9.36 -0.13 -1.31
C TYR A 17 8.19 -0.98 -1.84
N LEU A 18 7.15 -0.33 -2.39
CA LEU A 18 5.93 -0.99 -2.85
C LEU A 18 6.16 -1.93 -4.06
N VAL A 19 7.05 -1.56 -4.99
CA VAL A 19 7.22 -2.30 -6.25
C VAL A 19 8.33 -3.35 -6.23
N SER A 20 9.28 -3.27 -5.29
CA SER A 20 10.52 -4.07 -5.33
C SER A 20 10.61 -5.18 -4.28
N GLY A 21 9.76 -5.16 -3.26
CA GLY A 21 9.89 -6.07 -2.11
C GLY A 21 11.13 -5.85 -1.25
N MET A 22 11.85 -4.73 -1.44
CA MET A 22 13.04 -4.37 -0.66
C MET A 22 12.71 -4.21 0.83
N THR A 23 13.62 -4.67 1.68
CA THR A 23 13.53 -4.42 3.13
C THR A 23 13.89 -2.96 3.44
N PHE A 24 13.55 -2.49 4.65
CA PHE A 24 14.00 -1.17 5.10
C PHE A 24 15.52 -1.06 5.23
N THR A 25 16.22 -2.18 5.42
CA THR A 25 17.68 -2.23 5.42
C THR A 25 18.24 -1.99 4.02
N ASP A 26 17.64 -2.60 2.98
CA ASP A 26 18.07 -2.38 1.60
C ASP A 26 17.84 -0.92 1.18
N LEU A 27 16.70 -0.34 1.57
CA LEU A 27 16.39 1.06 1.33
C LEU A 27 17.32 2.01 2.10
N HIS A 28 17.76 1.64 3.31
CA HIS A 28 18.74 2.40 4.08
C HIS A 28 20.04 2.57 3.28
N TYR A 29 20.54 1.50 2.69
CA TYR A 29 21.74 1.55 1.86
C TYR A 29 21.50 2.30 0.54
N ALA A 30 20.36 2.10 -0.12
CA ALA A 30 20.07 2.71 -1.41
C ALA A 30 19.87 4.24 -1.34
N TYR A 31 19.16 4.73 -0.32
CA TYR A 31 18.81 6.15 -0.18
C TYR A 31 19.64 6.88 0.88
N ARG A 32 20.49 6.18 1.62
CA ARG A 32 21.33 6.74 2.71
C ARG A 32 20.50 7.45 3.78
N LEU A 33 19.31 6.92 4.06
CA LEU A 33 18.38 7.41 5.08
C LEU A 33 18.32 6.43 6.25
N GLY A 34 18.20 6.94 7.48
CA GLY A 34 18.08 6.07 8.67
C GLY A 34 16.85 5.14 8.57
N PRO A 35 16.93 3.87 9.01
CA PRO A 35 15.80 2.93 8.91
C PRO A 35 14.52 3.43 9.58
N SER A 36 14.63 4.16 10.71
CA SER A 36 13.50 4.78 11.39
C SER A 36 12.84 5.89 10.57
N THR A 37 13.66 6.70 9.86
CA THR A 37 13.18 7.72 8.93
C THR A 37 12.47 7.10 7.74
N ILE A 38 13.04 6.06 7.14
CA ILE A 38 12.41 5.33 6.02
C ILE A 38 11.06 4.76 6.46
N ARG A 39 10.99 4.09 7.61
CA ARG A 39 9.73 3.54 8.13
C ARG A 39 8.66 4.62 8.29
N LYS A 40 9.04 5.79 8.82
CA LYS A 40 8.13 6.93 8.95
C LYS A 40 7.68 7.44 7.58
N ILE A 41 8.60 7.65 6.65
CA ILE A 41 8.31 8.08 5.28
C ILE A 41 7.31 7.13 4.62
N VAL A 42 7.61 5.83 4.58
CA VAL A 42 6.77 4.83 3.93
C VAL A 42 5.36 4.84 4.52
N ARG A 43 5.23 4.86 5.85
CA ARG A 43 3.91 4.91 6.51
C ARG A 43 3.14 6.18 6.15
N ASP A 44 3.79 7.34 6.27
CA ASP A 44 3.13 8.64 6.10
C ASP A 44 2.74 8.86 4.62
N VAL A 45 3.58 8.44 3.67
CA VAL A 45 3.29 8.51 2.24
C VAL A 45 2.23 7.48 1.83
N CYS A 46 2.28 6.23 2.30
CA CYS A 46 1.23 5.25 2.01
C CYS A 46 -0.14 5.72 2.50
N ARG A 47 -0.21 6.38 3.68
CA ARG A 47 -1.45 7.00 4.14
C ARG A 47 -1.94 8.06 3.18
N LYS A 48 -1.06 8.93 2.69
CA LYS A 48 -1.44 9.98 1.73
C LYS A 48 -1.88 9.41 0.38
N ILE A 49 -1.22 8.37 -0.10
CA ILE A 49 -1.63 7.63 -1.30
C ILE A 49 -3.04 7.07 -1.10
N TRP A 50 -3.29 6.42 0.04
CA TRP A 50 -4.61 5.89 0.37
C TRP A 50 -5.68 6.99 0.40
N GLU A 51 -5.45 8.07 1.14
CA GLU A 51 -6.39 9.19 1.24
C GLU A 51 -6.75 9.82 -0.12
N ILE A 52 -5.82 9.83 -1.09
CA ILE A 52 -6.01 10.45 -2.40
C ILE A 52 -6.65 9.47 -3.40
N LEU A 53 -6.24 8.19 -3.37
CA LEU A 53 -6.60 7.22 -4.40
C LEU A 53 -7.70 6.24 -3.99
N LEU A 54 -8.13 6.24 -2.72
CA LEU A 54 -9.12 5.29 -2.21
C LEU A 54 -10.37 5.23 -3.08
N ASP A 55 -11.01 6.38 -3.30
CA ASP A 55 -12.29 6.43 -4.00
C ASP A 55 -12.17 6.09 -5.49
N GLU A 56 -11.00 6.35 -6.09
CA GLU A 56 -10.73 6.05 -7.50
C GLU A 56 -10.43 4.55 -7.71
N CYS A 57 -9.63 3.97 -6.82
CA CYS A 57 -9.17 2.59 -6.95
C CYS A 57 -10.11 1.56 -6.31
N ILE A 58 -10.81 1.96 -5.24
CA ILE A 58 -11.68 1.10 -4.43
C ILE A 58 -12.98 1.89 -4.16
N PRO A 59 -13.83 2.07 -5.18
CA PRO A 59 -15.12 2.73 -4.99
C PRO A 59 -16.00 1.92 -4.03
N PRO A 60 -16.99 2.57 -3.39
CA PRO A 60 -17.95 1.86 -2.53
C PRO A 60 -18.58 0.67 -3.26
N PRO A 61 -18.57 -0.53 -2.66
CA PRO A 61 -19.07 -1.71 -3.32
C PRO A 61 -20.57 -1.58 -3.55
N SER A 62 -21.01 -1.91 -4.77
CA SER A 62 -22.43 -1.99 -5.11
C SER A 62 -22.99 -3.37 -4.77
N ASP A 63 -24.32 -3.48 -4.65
CA ASP A 63 -25.00 -4.77 -4.46
C ASP A 63 -24.61 -5.79 -5.55
N LYS A 64 -24.38 -5.33 -6.78
CA LYS A 64 -23.92 -6.17 -7.88
C LYS A 64 -22.54 -6.77 -7.59
N MET A 65 -21.60 -5.96 -7.10
CA MET A 65 -20.25 -6.43 -6.73
C MET A 65 -20.31 -7.44 -5.58
N TRP A 66 -21.20 -7.23 -4.60
CA TRP A 66 -21.41 -8.18 -3.52
C TRP A 66 -21.94 -9.53 -4.02
N ASN A 67 -22.96 -9.51 -4.88
CA ASN A 67 -23.51 -10.74 -5.48
C ASN A 67 -22.47 -11.49 -6.34
N GLU A 68 -21.64 -10.75 -7.08
CA GLU A 68 -20.55 -11.34 -7.87
C GLU A 68 -19.47 -11.97 -6.96
N CYS A 69 -19.14 -11.30 -5.85
CA CYS A 69 -18.18 -11.80 -4.86
C CYS A 69 -18.71 -13.05 -4.15
N GLU A 70 -19.99 -13.07 -3.77
CA GLU A 70 -20.66 -14.24 -3.18
C GLU A 70 -20.64 -15.43 -4.15
N ALA A 71 -21.05 -15.22 -5.41
CA ALA A 71 -21.04 -16.27 -6.41
C ALA A 71 -19.62 -16.80 -6.68
N GLY A 72 -18.62 -15.90 -6.76
CA GLY A 72 -17.23 -16.29 -6.91
C GLY A 72 -16.72 -17.09 -5.71
N PHE A 73 -17.06 -16.67 -4.50
CA PHE A 73 -16.70 -17.41 -3.29
C PHE A 73 -17.34 -18.79 -3.25
N ALA A 74 -18.66 -18.89 -3.49
CA ALA A 74 -19.39 -20.15 -3.48
C ALA A 74 -18.82 -21.18 -4.48
N ASN A 75 -18.39 -20.71 -5.66
CA ASN A 75 -17.85 -21.58 -6.71
C ASN A 75 -16.37 -21.96 -6.50
N ASN A 76 -15.58 -21.12 -5.84
CA ASN A 76 -14.12 -21.25 -5.82
C ASN A 76 -13.55 -21.63 -4.45
N ALA A 77 -14.26 -21.33 -3.36
CA ALA A 77 -13.73 -21.48 -2.01
C ALA A 77 -13.62 -22.95 -1.54
N ASN A 78 -14.26 -23.90 -2.25
CA ASN A 78 -14.36 -25.30 -1.82
C ASN A 78 -14.79 -25.45 -0.35
N PHE A 79 -15.68 -24.57 0.10
CA PHE A 79 -16.18 -24.52 1.46
C PHE A 79 -17.69 -24.81 1.45
N PRO A 80 -18.10 -26.08 1.27
CA PRO A 80 -19.52 -26.45 1.22
C PRO A 80 -20.18 -26.19 2.57
N ASN A 81 -21.38 -25.58 2.53
CA ASN A 81 -22.19 -25.19 3.70
C ASN A 81 -21.67 -24.00 4.52
N CYS A 82 -21.01 -23.01 3.89
CA CYS A 82 -20.89 -21.68 4.51
C CYS A 82 -22.27 -21.02 4.56
N PHE A 83 -22.93 -21.07 5.73
CA PHE A 83 -24.15 -20.32 6.04
C PHE A 83 -23.86 -19.31 7.14
#